data_AF-A0A9X2G1Y9-F1
#
_entry.id   AF-A0A9X2G1Y9-F1
#
_cell.length_a   1.000
_cell.length_b   1.000
_cell.length_c   1.000
_cell.angle_alpha   90.00
_cell.angle_beta   90.00
_cell.angle_gamma   90.00
#
_symmetry.space_group_name_H-M   'P 1'
#
loop_
_entity.id
_entity.type
_entity.pdbx_description
1 polymer ?
#
loop_
_entity_poly.entity_id
_entity_poly.type
_entity_poly.pdbx_seq_one_letter_code
_entity_poly.pdbx_strand_id
1 'polypeptide(L)'
;MSDEQRTSPPYGDVVARWQGFEQVFSQNGYERGARPWPQGLPRGVAEPTPGLLELRGSSRPEVVLTASHAANHVRDGELKLADRGTGGLAILLAELTGCTALVAAGTAGDANYDDAHPLKDRLAGLRPAVVIDLHGMRSRSESDVDLGTGSGDVPAGLLDTLGRSDLRVTTNAVFGAMRSTTVTAYAQARGVPAVQVEVGAHLRPPSDASDDLRRLVTALVTAIESTASPDPSSALTAVPVAIASGLPLAVVHPDALAGLRGPVPVTVTADDRSVVAWAWSATAVGVPEEARGLSPGQIGVGRRLREKLDDASVLSLVVPRIVPLRTRAALARDLPAADEVHVSPGDLVAGIYLLVHDGVTAWVRAVPRAHVPTGQIRLGYQLRLLIASDSTADDGQVALVAATPAVTRREHRDSWLRRLGGATDTLAERLWRALFRAPEFAARIMQAHAGDDGAAVVSLHPAVFDRIGVEPGQQVLVRWGGREVAALAVADHDPPETGAPPDSIKRVQRVNRLWPHLPEGMSPHVVVRMSAQLRGDLGAPVATVVTVRRRLRPVLVRNLNSLVVPLASLVLAGAALPDPHWPTLGLGTALMSVFALARLRIPRPRRGARVDNGWVGELAGPEEISGTGLRR
;
A
#
# COMPACT_ATOMS: atom_id res chain seq x y z
N MET A 1 19.78 -47.98 10.32
CA MET A 1 18.68 -47.11 9.88
C MET A 1 18.75 -47.05 8.37
N SER A 2 17.72 -47.55 7.68
CA SER A 2 17.68 -47.73 6.23
C SER A 2 17.62 -46.39 5.48
N ASP A 3 18.17 -46.38 4.27
CA ASP A 3 18.24 -45.29 3.30
C ASP A 3 16.87 -44.84 2.72
N GLU A 4 15.75 -45.19 3.37
CA GLU A 4 14.38 -44.88 2.92
C GLU A 4 13.84 -43.52 3.40
N GLN A 5 14.64 -42.71 4.10
CA GLN A 5 14.24 -41.38 4.58
C GLN A 5 14.73 -40.22 3.69
N ARG A 6 14.97 -40.46 2.39
CA ARG A 6 15.30 -39.39 1.44
C ARG A 6 14.09 -39.04 0.56
N THR A 7 13.71 -37.75 0.67
CA THR A 7 12.87 -36.94 -0.22
C THR A 7 11.36 -37.21 -0.23
N SER A 8 10.65 -36.72 0.78
CA SER A 8 9.27 -36.26 0.55
C SER A 8 9.33 -34.97 -0.27
N PRO A 9 8.61 -34.84 -1.41
CA PRO A 9 8.56 -33.58 -2.17
C PRO A 9 8.03 -32.44 -1.29
N PRO A 10 8.37 -31.18 -1.58
CA PRO A 10 8.01 -30.01 -0.75
C PRO A 10 6.49 -29.75 -0.65
N TYR A 11 5.68 -30.51 -1.37
CA TYR A 11 4.23 -30.48 -1.31
C TYR A 11 3.78 -31.65 -0.43
N GLY A 12 3.33 -31.36 0.80
CA GLY A 12 2.59 -32.34 1.61
C GLY A 12 1.42 -32.94 0.82
N ASP A 13 0.82 -34.03 1.28
CA ASP A 13 -0.10 -34.84 0.47
C ASP A 13 -1.23 -34.01 -0.19
N VAL A 14 -1.04 -33.65 -1.46
CA VAL A 14 -1.88 -32.73 -2.21
C VAL A 14 -3.29 -33.30 -2.42
N VAL A 15 -3.41 -34.63 -2.46
CA VAL A 15 -4.69 -35.33 -2.60
C VAL A 15 -5.51 -35.17 -1.33
N ALA A 16 -4.91 -35.45 -0.16
CA ALA A 16 -5.56 -35.23 1.13
C ALA A 16 -5.98 -33.77 1.33
N ARG A 17 -5.15 -32.81 0.88
CA ARG A 17 -5.49 -31.38 0.92
C ARG A 17 -6.66 -31.02 0.01
N TRP A 18 -6.66 -31.51 -1.23
CA TRP A 18 -7.80 -31.32 -2.14
C TRP A 18 -9.08 -31.86 -1.52
N GLN A 19 -9.06 -33.11 -1.04
CA GLN A 19 -10.20 -33.75 -0.38
C GLN A 19 -10.65 -32.95 0.84
N GLY A 20 -9.72 -32.41 1.64
CA GLY A 20 -10.01 -31.54 2.77
C GLY A 20 -10.75 -30.26 2.37
N PHE A 21 -10.35 -29.62 1.26
CA PHE A 21 -11.11 -28.47 0.72
C PHE A 21 -12.46 -28.89 0.14
N GLU A 22 -12.54 -30.07 -0.48
CA GLU A 22 -13.77 -30.53 -1.10
C GLU A 22 -14.86 -30.89 -0.07
N GLN A 23 -14.47 -31.25 1.16
CA GLN A 23 -15.42 -31.53 2.25
C GLN A 23 -16.39 -30.37 2.49
N VAL A 24 -15.96 -29.13 2.24
CA VAL A 24 -16.79 -27.92 2.34
C VAL A 24 -18.05 -28.00 1.47
N PHE A 25 -17.96 -28.67 0.32
CA PHE A 25 -19.06 -28.81 -0.63
C PHE A 25 -19.82 -30.14 -0.41
N SER A 26 -19.10 -31.22 -0.10
CA SER A 26 -19.70 -32.56 -0.02
C SER A 26 -20.46 -32.85 1.27
N GLN A 27 -20.16 -32.18 2.39
CA GLN A 27 -20.76 -32.47 3.71
C GLN A 27 -22.29 -32.31 3.75
N ASN A 28 -22.86 -31.48 2.89
CA ASN A 28 -24.31 -31.30 2.73
C ASN A 28 -24.83 -31.92 1.43
N GLY A 29 -24.17 -32.94 0.88
CA GLY A 29 -24.57 -33.55 -0.38
C GLY A 29 -24.53 -32.59 -1.57
N TYR A 30 -23.67 -31.56 -1.50
CA TYR A 30 -23.61 -30.43 -2.46
C TYR A 30 -24.86 -29.55 -2.48
N GLU A 31 -25.82 -29.74 -1.57
CA GLU A 31 -27.04 -28.93 -1.48
C GLU A 31 -26.74 -27.52 -0.97
N ARG A 32 -26.97 -26.52 -1.85
CA ARG A 32 -27.03 -25.06 -1.56
C ARG A 32 -26.20 -24.61 -0.35
N GLY A 33 -24.92 -25.00 -0.31
CA GLY A 33 -23.96 -24.78 0.79
C GLY A 33 -24.60 -24.32 2.10
N ALA A 34 -25.35 -25.20 2.77
CA ALA A 34 -26.07 -24.80 3.99
C ALA A 34 -25.08 -24.18 4.99
N ARG A 35 -25.28 -22.90 5.33
CA ARG A 35 -24.59 -22.25 6.46
C ARG A 35 -24.99 -23.03 7.72
N PRO A 36 -24.07 -23.73 8.41
CA PRO A 36 -22.79 -23.18 8.83
C PRO A 36 -21.59 -24.12 8.53
N TRP A 37 -20.54 -23.55 7.94
CA TRP A 37 -19.23 -24.18 7.75
C TRP A 37 -18.79 -24.92 9.02
N PRO A 38 -18.75 -26.27 9.04
CA PRO A 38 -18.32 -26.99 10.22
C PRO A 38 -16.80 -26.79 10.32
N GLN A 39 -16.39 -25.86 11.19
CA GLN A 39 -15.03 -25.33 11.30
C GLN A 39 -14.74 -24.27 10.21
N GLY A 40 -14.27 -23.09 10.65
CA GLY A 40 -14.20 -21.88 9.84
C GLY A 40 -13.51 -22.09 8.49
N LEU A 41 -13.93 -21.31 7.49
CA LEU A 41 -13.33 -21.24 6.16
C LEU A 41 -11.80 -21.35 6.25
N PRO A 42 -11.14 -22.06 5.31
CA PRO A 42 -9.69 -22.09 5.26
C PRO A 42 -9.10 -20.69 5.39
N ARG A 43 -7.99 -20.57 6.12
CA ARG A 43 -7.35 -19.26 6.37
C ARG A 43 -7.17 -18.51 5.05
N GLY A 44 -7.74 -17.31 4.96
CA GLY A 44 -7.63 -16.45 3.78
C GLY A 44 -8.81 -16.53 2.80
N VAL A 45 -9.77 -17.44 3.01
CA VAL A 45 -11.01 -17.48 2.22
C VAL A 45 -12.04 -16.53 2.81
N ALA A 46 -12.56 -15.63 1.97
CA ALA A 46 -13.63 -14.68 2.29
C ALA A 46 -14.93 -15.06 1.58
N GLU A 47 -16.06 -14.56 2.07
CA GLU A 47 -17.37 -14.68 1.43
C GLU A 47 -17.85 -13.26 1.04
N PRO A 48 -17.37 -12.67 -0.07
CA PRO A 48 -17.70 -11.30 -0.47
C PRO A 48 -19.20 -11.06 -0.70
N THR A 49 -19.95 -12.13 -1.01
CA THR A 49 -21.41 -12.11 -1.18
C THR A 49 -21.93 -13.49 -0.77
N PRO A 50 -23.14 -13.60 -0.20
CA PRO A 50 -23.66 -14.89 0.23
C PRO A 50 -23.52 -16.00 -0.82
N GLY A 51 -22.87 -17.10 -0.44
CA GLY A 51 -22.68 -18.27 -1.30
C GLY A 51 -21.55 -18.16 -2.33
N LEU A 52 -20.80 -17.05 -2.38
CA LEU A 52 -19.62 -16.90 -3.23
C LEU A 52 -18.36 -16.89 -2.35
N LEU A 53 -17.47 -17.86 -2.53
CA LEU A 53 -16.19 -17.94 -1.82
C LEU A 53 -15.08 -17.31 -2.65
N GLU A 54 -14.18 -16.58 -2.00
CA GLU A 54 -13.02 -15.94 -2.61
C GLU A 54 -11.76 -16.23 -1.81
N LEU A 55 -10.77 -16.87 -2.45
CA LEU A 55 -9.40 -16.91 -1.94
C LEU A 55 -8.56 -15.92 -2.76
N ARG A 56 -8.15 -14.80 -2.16
CA ARG A 56 -7.32 -13.80 -2.84
C ARG A 56 -5.89 -14.32 -3.05
N GLY A 57 -5.40 -14.19 -4.28
CA GLY A 57 -4.02 -14.56 -4.62
C GLY A 57 -2.97 -13.72 -3.91
N SER A 58 -1.84 -14.35 -3.58
CA SER A 58 -0.71 -13.73 -2.88
C SER A 58 0.39 -13.26 -3.82
N SER A 59 0.66 -14.00 -4.90
CA SER A 59 1.75 -13.75 -5.86
C SER A 59 1.27 -13.51 -7.29
N ARG A 60 0.12 -14.08 -7.68
CA ARG A 60 -0.50 -13.94 -9.02
C ARG A 60 -1.99 -13.59 -8.94
N PRO A 61 -2.41 -12.60 -8.14
CA PRO A 61 -3.83 -12.31 -7.89
C PRO A 61 -4.66 -12.02 -9.14
N GLU A 62 -4.02 -11.68 -10.26
CA GLU A 62 -4.59 -11.38 -11.56
C GLU A 62 -4.90 -12.60 -12.43
N VAL A 63 -4.35 -13.78 -12.11
CA VAL A 63 -4.87 -15.05 -12.64
C VAL A 63 -6.03 -15.47 -11.74
N VAL A 64 -7.23 -15.60 -12.32
CA VAL A 64 -8.43 -15.95 -11.56
C VAL A 64 -8.96 -17.31 -11.99
N LEU A 65 -9.02 -18.24 -11.04
CA LEU A 65 -9.70 -19.52 -11.18
C LEU A 65 -11.18 -19.33 -10.80
N THR A 66 -12.09 -19.79 -11.64
CA THR A 66 -13.52 -19.85 -11.30
C THR A 66 -13.98 -21.30 -11.20
N ALA A 67 -14.92 -21.58 -10.30
CA ALA A 67 -15.64 -22.84 -10.25
C ALA A 67 -17.14 -22.54 -10.04
N SER A 68 -17.85 -22.28 -11.14
CA SER A 68 -19.23 -21.79 -11.07
C SER A 68 -20.26 -22.84 -10.68
N HIS A 69 -19.91 -24.12 -10.77
CA HIS A 69 -20.79 -25.25 -10.47
C HIS A 69 -20.26 -26.13 -9.32
N ALA A 70 -19.45 -25.58 -8.41
CA ALA A 70 -18.91 -26.34 -7.28
C ALA A 70 -19.98 -26.90 -6.33
N ALA A 71 -21.19 -26.31 -6.33
CA ALA A 71 -22.35 -26.78 -5.59
C ALA A 71 -23.58 -26.96 -6.51
N ASN A 72 -24.60 -27.67 -6.02
CA ASN A 72 -25.87 -27.79 -6.74
C ASN A 72 -26.49 -26.40 -6.88
N HIS A 73 -26.94 -26.09 -8.09
CA HIS A 73 -27.44 -24.76 -8.47
C HIS A 73 -28.76 -24.89 -9.21
N VAL A 74 -29.42 -23.76 -9.47
CA VAL A 74 -30.72 -23.73 -10.15
C VAL A 74 -30.53 -23.09 -11.53
N ARG A 75 -31.02 -23.76 -12.57
CA ARG A 75 -31.06 -23.28 -13.94
C ARG A 75 -32.49 -23.43 -14.45
N ASP A 76 -33.12 -22.33 -14.86
CA ASP A 76 -34.53 -22.29 -15.28
C ASP A 76 -35.50 -22.96 -14.29
N GLY A 77 -35.27 -22.74 -12.98
CA GLY A 77 -36.09 -23.34 -11.93
C GLY A 77 -35.79 -24.82 -11.64
N GLU A 78 -34.97 -25.48 -12.45
CA GLU A 78 -34.55 -26.86 -12.23
C GLU A 78 -33.24 -26.95 -11.44
N LEU A 79 -33.17 -27.94 -10.54
CA LEU A 79 -31.94 -28.27 -9.85
C LEU A 79 -30.94 -28.93 -10.82
N LYS A 80 -29.73 -28.38 -10.90
CA LYS A 80 -28.58 -28.98 -11.61
C LYS A 80 -27.55 -29.45 -10.58
N LEU A 81 -26.99 -30.63 -10.86
CA LEU A 81 -26.00 -31.25 -9.97
C LEU A 81 -24.64 -30.54 -10.09
N ALA A 82 -23.92 -30.51 -8.97
CA ALA A 82 -22.59 -29.94 -8.88
C ALA A 82 -21.56 -30.68 -9.77
N ASP A 83 -20.61 -29.90 -10.27
CA ASP A 83 -19.36 -30.36 -10.85
C ASP A 83 -18.39 -30.74 -9.71
N ARG A 84 -18.70 -31.86 -9.04
CA ARG A 84 -18.01 -32.33 -7.81
C ARG A 84 -16.49 -32.27 -7.93
N GLY A 85 -15.79 -31.82 -6.91
CA GLY A 85 -14.33 -31.71 -6.90
C GLY A 85 -13.78 -30.39 -7.43
N THR A 86 -14.53 -29.61 -8.21
CA THR A 86 -14.02 -28.37 -8.83
C THR A 86 -13.82 -27.24 -7.81
N GLY A 87 -14.68 -27.15 -6.79
CA GLY A 87 -14.58 -26.13 -5.75
C GLY A 87 -13.32 -26.28 -4.90
N GLY A 88 -13.07 -27.48 -4.38
CA GLY A 88 -11.85 -27.78 -3.63
C GLY A 88 -10.60 -27.66 -4.49
N LEU A 89 -10.68 -27.99 -5.79
CA LEU A 89 -9.57 -27.88 -6.73
C LEU A 89 -9.18 -26.43 -6.95
N ALA A 90 -10.16 -25.53 -7.17
CA ALA A 90 -9.91 -24.10 -7.34
C ALA A 90 -9.17 -23.50 -6.14
N ILE A 91 -9.61 -23.84 -4.92
CA ILE A 91 -9.00 -23.37 -3.67
C ILE A 91 -7.56 -23.90 -3.54
N LEU A 92 -7.35 -25.20 -3.80
CA LEU A 92 -6.02 -25.80 -3.73
C LEU A 92 -5.05 -25.16 -4.73
N LEU A 93 -5.46 -25.01 -5.98
CA LEU A 93 -4.62 -24.42 -7.03
C LEU A 93 -4.27 -22.96 -6.71
N ALA A 94 -5.21 -22.18 -6.18
CA ALA A 94 -4.95 -20.83 -5.71
C ALA A 94 -3.93 -20.79 -4.55
N GLU A 95 -4.02 -21.72 -3.60
CA GLU A 95 -3.04 -21.81 -2.52
C GLU A 95 -1.64 -22.20 -3.03
N LEU A 96 -1.56 -23.12 -3.99
CA LEU A 96 -0.29 -23.62 -4.52
C LEU A 96 0.42 -22.61 -5.44
N THR A 97 -0.34 -21.86 -6.24
CA THR A 97 0.21 -21.00 -7.30
C THR A 97 0.18 -19.51 -6.94
N GLY A 98 -0.52 -19.17 -5.85
CA GLY A 98 -0.75 -17.80 -5.39
C GLY A 98 -1.71 -17.00 -6.27
N CYS A 99 -2.52 -17.67 -7.09
CA CYS A 99 -3.57 -17.04 -7.89
C CYS A 99 -4.84 -16.80 -7.07
N THR A 100 -5.82 -16.08 -7.64
CA THR A 100 -7.12 -15.87 -6.99
C THR A 100 -8.09 -16.99 -7.37
N ALA A 101 -8.93 -17.45 -6.44
CA ALA A 101 -10.05 -18.35 -6.73
C ALA A 101 -11.40 -17.73 -6.36
N LEU A 102 -12.39 -17.90 -7.24
CA LEU A 102 -13.81 -17.57 -7.02
C LEU A 102 -14.66 -18.82 -7.19
N VAL A 103 -15.35 -19.24 -6.12
CA VAL A 103 -16.09 -20.50 -6.10
C VAL A 103 -17.55 -20.24 -5.74
N ALA A 104 -18.47 -20.65 -6.61
CA ALA A 104 -19.91 -20.58 -6.34
C ALA A 104 -20.32 -21.78 -5.46
N ALA A 105 -20.57 -21.51 -4.19
CA ALA A 105 -20.88 -22.50 -3.14
C ALA A 105 -22.32 -22.37 -2.62
N GLY A 106 -23.21 -21.72 -3.37
CA GLY A 106 -24.59 -21.44 -2.94
C GLY A 106 -25.14 -20.10 -3.44
N THR A 107 -24.61 -19.56 -4.53
CA THR A 107 -25.17 -18.38 -5.19
C THR A 107 -26.52 -18.71 -5.84
N ALA A 108 -27.37 -17.70 -6.00
CA ALA A 108 -28.61 -17.85 -6.73
C ALA A 108 -28.35 -17.86 -8.25
N GLY A 109 -29.00 -18.79 -8.95
CA GLY A 109 -28.87 -18.94 -10.40
C GLY A 109 -27.65 -19.76 -10.82
N ASP A 110 -27.21 -19.52 -12.04
CA ASP A 110 -26.14 -20.23 -12.72
C ASP A 110 -25.28 -19.25 -13.51
N ALA A 111 -24.00 -19.10 -13.11
CA ALA A 111 -23.09 -18.15 -13.72
C ALA A 111 -22.81 -18.41 -15.20
N ASN A 112 -22.96 -19.65 -15.68
CA ASN A 112 -22.71 -20.04 -17.06
C ASN A 112 -24.00 -20.06 -17.90
N TYR A 113 -25.15 -19.74 -17.30
CA TYR A 113 -26.45 -19.64 -17.98
C TYR A 113 -27.04 -18.23 -17.92
N ASP A 114 -27.01 -17.59 -16.76
CA ASP A 114 -27.62 -16.29 -16.51
C ASP A 114 -26.70 -15.14 -16.96
N ASP A 115 -27.27 -14.10 -17.57
CA ASP A 115 -26.52 -12.90 -17.97
C ASP A 115 -25.90 -12.18 -16.76
N ALA A 116 -26.68 -12.04 -15.69
CA ALA A 116 -26.27 -11.42 -14.43
C ALA A 116 -26.09 -12.49 -13.35
N HIS A 117 -24.93 -12.50 -12.70
CA HIS A 117 -24.64 -13.44 -11.61
C HIS A 117 -23.57 -12.85 -10.67
N PRO A 118 -23.67 -13.04 -9.33
CA PRO A 118 -22.71 -12.47 -8.39
C PRO A 118 -21.24 -12.83 -8.65
N LEU A 119 -20.99 -14.04 -9.17
CA LEU A 119 -19.65 -14.47 -9.58
C LEU A 119 -19.08 -13.57 -10.69
N LYS A 120 -19.89 -13.23 -11.71
CA LYS A 120 -19.49 -12.38 -12.84
C LYS A 120 -19.23 -10.94 -12.38
N ASP A 121 -20.10 -10.41 -11.53
CA ASP A 121 -19.93 -9.08 -10.93
C ASP A 121 -18.64 -9.01 -10.12
N ARG A 122 -18.37 -10.05 -9.32
CA ARG A 122 -17.14 -10.12 -8.54
C ARG A 122 -15.92 -10.25 -9.43
N LEU A 123 -15.97 -11.11 -10.45
CA LEU A 123 -14.91 -11.31 -11.44
C LEU A 123 -14.55 -9.99 -12.13
N ALA A 124 -15.54 -9.21 -12.57
CA ALA A 124 -15.30 -7.88 -13.14
C ALA A 124 -14.61 -6.94 -12.15
N GLY A 125 -14.99 -6.98 -10.87
CA GLY A 125 -14.35 -6.21 -9.82
C GLY A 125 -12.90 -6.64 -9.49
N LEU A 126 -12.49 -7.86 -9.84
CA LEU A 126 -11.11 -8.33 -9.68
C LEU A 126 -10.16 -7.82 -10.76
N ARG A 127 -10.69 -7.47 -11.94
CA ARG A 127 -9.91 -7.09 -13.13
C ARG A 127 -8.83 -8.14 -13.48
N PRO A 128 -9.24 -9.41 -13.73
CA PRO A 128 -8.32 -10.47 -14.08
C PRO A 128 -7.57 -10.15 -15.36
N ALA A 129 -6.37 -10.71 -15.44
CA ALA A 129 -5.56 -10.80 -16.63
C ALA A 129 -5.84 -12.07 -17.43
N VAL A 130 -6.14 -13.14 -16.70
CA VAL A 130 -6.49 -14.45 -17.25
C VAL A 130 -7.57 -15.05 -16.38
N VAL A 131 -8.55 -15.71 -17.02
CA VAL A 131 -9.59 -16.48 -16.33
C VAL A 131 -9.49 -17.95 -16.73
N ILE A 132 -9.51 -18.83 -15.75
CA ILE A 132 -9.53 -20.29 -15.94
C ILE A 132 -10.79 -20.82 -15.25
N ASP A 133 -11.78 -21.20 -16.04
CA ASP A 133 -13.10 -21.62 -15.56
C ASP A 133 -13.17 -23.15 -15.43
N LEU A 134 -13.11 -23.65 -14.21
CA LEU A 134 -13.03 -25.08 -13.89
C LEU A 134 -14.43 -25.71 -13.85
N HIS A 135 -14.56 -26.79 -14.61
CA HIS A 135 -15.79 -27.56 -14.74
C HIS A 135 -15.55 -29.06 -14.64
N GLY A 136 -16.65 -29.81 -14.48
CA GLY A 136 -16.64 -31.25 -14.38
C GLY A 136 -17.43 -31.90 -15.50
N MET A 137 -16.77 -32.76 -16.27
CA MET A 137 -17.44 -33.60 -17.27
C MET A 137 -17.48 -35.08 -16.87
N ARG A 138 -18.35 -35.85 -17.53
CA ARG A 138 -18.34 -37.32 -17.40
C ARG A 138 -17.02 -37.88 -17.94
N SER A 139 -16.55 -38.99 -17.36
CA SER A 139 -15.37 -39.68 -17.88
C SER A 139 -15.61 -40.18 -19.30
N ARG A 140 -14.59 -40.00 -20.14
CA ARG A 140 -14.56 -40.38 -21.55
C ARG A 140 -13.26 -41.09 -21.84
N SER A 141 -13.28 -42.05 -22.76
CA SER A 141 -12.08 -42.80 -23.15
C SER A 141 -11.06 -41.94 -23.89
N GLU A 142 -11.56 -40.93 -24.59
CA GLU A 142 -10.84 -40.08 -25.53
C GLU A 142 -10.31 -38.78 -24.91
N SER A 143 -10.78 -38.40 -23.72
CA SER A 143 -10.44 -37.12 -23.11
C SER A 143 -10.46 -37.21 -21.58
N ASP A 144 -9.34 -36.82 -20.98
CA ASP A 144 -9.16 -36.60 -19.55
C ASP A 144 -9.57 -35.17 -19.18
N VAL A 145 -9.20 -34.22 -20.05
CA VAL A 145 -9.51 -32.79 -19.95
C VAL A 145 -9.93 -32.26 -21.32
N ASP A 146 -11.05 -31.56 -21.41
CA ASP A 146 -11.47 -30.82 -22.62
C ASP A 146 -11.38 -29.31 -22.38
N LEU A 147 -10.73 -28.60 -23.31
CA LEU A 147 -10.52 -27.14 -23.22
C LEU A 147 -11.53 -26.42 -24.10
N GLY A 148 -12.46 -25.69 -23.49
CA GLY A 148 -13.41 -24.82 -24.18
C GLY A 148 -12.83 -23.43 -24.37
N THR A 149 -12.57 -23.03 -25.61
CA THR A 149 -11.86 -21.77 -25.91
C THR A 149 -12.78 -20.57 -26.07
N GLY A 150 -14.08 -20.75 -26.15
CA GLY A 150 -14.99 -19.69 -26.54
C GLY A 150 -14.64 -19.10 -27.91
N SER A 151 -15.06 -17.86 -28.16
CA SER A 151 -14.85 -17.14 -29.41
C SER A 151 -13.81 -16.02 -29.33
N GLY A 152 -13.28 -15.73 -28.14
CA GLY A 152 -12.29 -14.66 -27.91
C GLY A 152 -10.88 -15.18 -27.59
N ASP A 153 -10.10 -14.33 -26.94
CA ASP A 153 -8.70 -14.64 -26.60
C ASP A 153 -8.58 -15.75 -25.55
N VAL A 154 -7.52 -16.54 -25.68
CA VAL A 154 -7.21 -17.67 -24.79
C VAL A 154 -5.81 -17.52 -24.18
N PRO A 155 -5.57 -18.05 -22.97
CA PRO A 155 -4.23 -18.10 -22.38
C PRO A 155 -3.37 -19.17 -23.08
N ALA A 156 -2.79 -18.84 -24.23
CA ALA A 156 -2.09 -19.81 -25.10
C ALA A 156 -1.00 -20.63 -24.39
N GLY A 157 -0.24 -20.03 -23.47
CA GLY A 157 0.78 -20.74 -22.69
C GLY A 157 0.21 -21.84 -21.79
N LEU A 158 -0.98 -21.62 -21.23
CA LEU A 158 -1.69 -22.63 -20.45
C LEU A 158 -2.17 -23.78 -21.33
N LEU A 159 -2.78 -23.48 -22.48
CA LEU A 159 -3.25 -24.49 -23.43
C LEU A 159 -2.09 -25.38 -23.92
N ASP A 160 -0.98 -24.75 -24.31
CA ASP A 160 0.22 -25.42 -24.80
C ASP A 160 0.86 -26.31 -23.71
N THR A 161 0.91 -25.82 -22.48
CA THR A 161 1.44 -26.60 -21.35
C THR A 161 0.56 -27.79 -20.99
N LEU A 162 -0.77 -27.62 -20.99
CA LEU A 162 -1.69 -28.75 -20.79
C LEU A 162 -1.62 -29.75 -21.95
N GLY A 163 -1.52 -29.29 -23.19
CA GLY A 163 -1.38 -30.14 -24.37
C GLY A 163 -0.10 -30.98 -24.39
N ARG A 164 0.94 -30.58 -23.64
CA ARG A 164 2.19 -31.34 -23.45
C ARG A 164 2.24 -32.16 -22.16
N SER A 165 1.18 -32.10 -21.35
CA SER A 165 1.09 -32.92 -20.13
C SER A 165 0.90 -34.40 -20.47
N ASP A 166 0.95 -35.25 -19.45
CA ASP A 166 0.63 -36.67 -19.55
C ASP A 166 -0.88 -36.96 -19.50
N LEU A 167 -1.73 -35.92 -19.51
CA LEU A 167 -3.18 -36.03 -19.63
C LEU A 167 -3.60 -36.13 -21.11
N ARG A 168 -4.69 -36.86 -21.38
CA ARG A 168 -5.36 -36.79 -22.69
C ARG A 168 -6.16 -35.49 -22.79
N VAL A 169 -5.57 -34.46 -23.39
CA VAL A 169 -6.19 -33.15 -23.53
C VAL A 169 -6.80 -32.98 -24.91
N THR A 170 -8.09 -32.62 -24.96
CA THR A 170 -8.79 -32.20 -26.18
C THR A 170 -9.13 -30.71 -26.15
N THR A 171 -9.48 -30.13 -27.28
CA THR A 171 -9.89 -28.73 -27.37
C THR A 171 -11.18 -28.62 -28.17
N ASN A 172 -12.21 -28.04 -27.57
CA ASN A 172 -13.55 -27.89 -28.13
C ASN A 172 -14.16 -29.22 -28.65
N ALA A 173 -13.74 -30.38 -28.14
CA ALA A 173 -14.23 -31.66 -28.63
C ALA A 173 -15.63 -31.99 -28.09
N VAL A 174 -15.91 -31.58 -26.84
CA VAL A 174 -17.19 -31.80 -26.18
C VAL A 174 -17.82 -30.47 -25.78
N PHE A 175 -17.04 -29.55 -25.24
CA PHE A 175 -17.51 -28.27 -24.72
C PHE A 175 -16.67 -27.12 -25.30
N GLY A 176 -17.29 -26.30 -26.13
CA GLY A 176 -16.61 -25.18 -26.78
C GLY A 176 -16.64 -23.85 -26.02
N ALA A 177 -17.37 -23.76 -24.90
CA ALA A 177 -17.64 -22.51 -24.17
C ALA A 177 -18.21 -21.36 -25.04
N MET A 178 -18.94 -21.68 -26.11
CA MET A 178 -19.36 -20.71 -27.14
C MET A 178 -20.60 -19.88 -26.79
N ARG A 179 -21.31 -20.21 -25.71
CA ARG A 179 -22.47 -19.44 -25.28
C ARG A 179 -22.01 -18.13 -24.67
N SER A 180 -22.63 -17.01 -25.09
CA SER A 180 -22.31 -15.66 -24.60
C SER A 180 -22.50 -15.49 -23.09
N THR A 181 -23.34 -16.34 -22.50
CA THR A 181 -23.60 -16.37 -21.06
C THR A 181 -22.58 -17.16 -20.26
N THR A 182 -21.60 -17.83 -20.89
CA THR A 182 -20.57 -18.53 -20.12
C THR A 182 -19.67 -17.55 -19.38
N VAL A 183 -19.05 -17.97 -18.27
CA VAL A 183 -18.06 -17.15 -17.55
C VAL A 183 -16.85 -16.89 -18.45
N THR A 184 -16.45 -17.89 -19.24
CA THR A 184 -15.40 -17.77 -20.27
C THR A 184 -15.74 -16.68 -21.29
N ALA A 185 -16.91 -16.74 -21.95
CA ALA A 185 -17.31 -15.72 -22.92
C ALA A 185 -17.51 -14.34 -22.27
N TYR A 186 -18.01 -14.29 -21.04
CA TYR A 186 -18.16 -13.05 -20.28
C TYR A 186 -16.82 -12.34 -20.05
N ALA A 187 -15.77 -13.09 -19.71
CA ALA A 187 -14.42 -12.57 -19.54
C ALA A 187 -13.81 -12.11 -20.88
N GLN A 188 -13.95 -12.93 -21.92
CA GLN A 188 -13.47 -12.60 -23.28
C GLN A 188 -14.13 -11.34 -23.86
N ALA A 189 -15.44 -11.16 -23.63
CA ALA A 189 -16.17 -9.95 -24.04
C ALA A 189 -15.62 -8.66 -23.38
N ARG A 190 -14.80 -8.79 -22.33
CA ARG A 190 -14.11 -7.68 -21.62
C ARG A 190 -12.62 -7.59 -21.98
N GLY A 191 -12.18 -8.32 -23.00
CA GLY A 191 -10.78 -8.35 -23.42
C GLY A 191 -9.88 -9.13 -22.48
N VAL A 192 -10.44 -10.03 -21.66
CA VAL A 192 -9.66 -10.89 -20.77
C VAL A 192 -9.51 -12.28 -21.39
N PRO A 193 -8.29 -12.76 -21.68
CA PRO A 193 -8.05 -14.13 -22.10
C PRO A 193 -8.66 -15.14 -21.13
N ALA A 194 -9.47 -16.06 -21.63
CA ALA A 194 -10.15 -17.04 -20.78
C ALA A 194 -10.22 -18.42 -21.44
N VAL A 195 -10.33 -19.46 -20.60
CA VAL A 195 -10.55 -20.83 -21.06
C VAL A 195 -11.40 -21.59 -20.05
N GLN A 196 -12.31 -22.43 -20.57
CA GLN A 196 -13.06 -23.40 -19.80
C GLN A 196 -12.27 -24.71 -19.74
N VAL A 197 -12.04 -25.27 -18.54
CA VAL A 197 -11.31 -26.52 -18.34
C VAL A 197 -12.28 -27.56 -17.78
N GLU A 198 -12.71 -28.48 -18.64
CA GLU A 198 -13.63 -29.56 -18.31
C GLU A 198 -12.86 -30.79 -17.86
N VAL A 199 -13.02 -31.20 -16.60
CA VAL A 199 -12.24 -32.30 -16.01
C VAL A 199 -13.09 -33.57 -15.94
N GLY A 200 -12.56 -34.68 -16.49
CA GLY A 200 -13.20 -36.00 -16.41
C GLY A 200 -13.44 -36.47 -14.97
N ALA A 201 -14.59 -37.13 -14.74
CA ALA A 201 -14.99 -37.56 -13.39
C ALA A 201 -14.01 -38.53 -12.71
N HIS A 202 -13.22 -39.30 -13.48
CA HIS A 202 -12.18 -40.18 -12.96
C HIS A 202 -10.99 -39.43 -12.34
N LEU A 203 -10.78 -38.17 -12.73
CA LEU A 203 -9.74 -37.28 -12.20
C LEU A 203 -10.25 -36.34 -11.10
N ARG A 204 -11.45 -36.57 -10.54
CA ARG A 204 -12.03 -35.72 -9.49
C ARG A 204 -12.54 -36.55 -8.31
N PRO A 205 -12.54 -36.02 -7.08
CA PRO A 205 -13.26 -36.63 -5.96
C PRO A 205 -14.74 -36.91 -6.33
N PRO A 206 -15.31 -38.05 -5.87
CA PRO A 206 -14.78 -39.02 -4.91
C PRO A 206 -13.97 -40.18 -5.56
N SER A 207 -13.23 -39.95 -6.64
CA SER A 207 -12.28 -40.96 -7.16
C SER A 207 -11.23 -41.32 -6.10
N ASP A 208 -11.00 -42.62 -5.90
CA ASP A 208 -9.97 -43.15 -4.99
C ASP A 208 -8.57 -43.26 -5.66
N ALA A 209 -8.49 -42.96 -6.97
CA ALA A 209 -7.26 -43.03 -7.74
C ALA A 209 -6.33 -41.84 -7.43
N SER A 210 -5.60 -41.92 -6.31
CA SER A 210 -4.75 -40.84 -5.82
C SER A 210 -3.68 -40.37 -6.83
N ASP A 211 -3.17 -41.28 -7.67
CA ASP A 211 -2.20 -40.93 -8.71
C ASP A 211 -2.80 -40.06 -9.81
N ASP A 212 -4.04 -40.36 -10.22
CA ASP A 212 -4.79 -39.58 -11.21
C ASP A 212 -5.11 -38.17 -10.68
N LEU A 213 -5.51 -38.05 -9.41
CA LEU A 213 -5.73 -36.75 -8.77
C LEU A 213 -4.44 -35.93 -8.70
N ARG A 214 -3.32 -36.56 -8.33
CA ARG A 214 -2.00 -35.92 -8.26
C ARG A 214 -1.53 -35.48 -9.64
N ARG A 215 -1.76 -36.30 -10.67
CA ARG A 215 -1.43 -36.02 -12.06
C ARG A 215 -2.16 -34.78 -12.57
N LEU A 216 -3.48 -34.70 -12.34
CA LEU A 216 -4.27 -33.51 -12.68
C LEU A 216 -3.75 -32.24 -11.98
N VAL A 217 -3.56 -32.30 -10.65
CA VAL A 217 -3.07 -31.14 -9.89
C VAL A 217 -1.72 -30.68 -10.40
N THR A 218 -0.79 -31.60 -10.68
CA THR A 218 0.54 -31.28 -11.19
C THR A 218 0.47 -30.60 -12.56
N ALA A 219 -0.35 -31.12 -13.48
CA ALA A 219 -0.53 -30.54 -14.81
C ALA A 219 -1.13 -29.12 -14.72
N LEU A 220 -2.17 -28.93 -13.90
CA LEU A 220 -2.82 -27.62 -13.74
C LEU A 220 -1.91 -26.60 -13.04
N VAL A 221 -1.16 -26.99 -12.00
CA VAL A 221 -0.17 -26.11 -11.36
C VAL A 221 0.87 -25.66 -12.39
N THR A 222 1.45 -26.61 -13.14
CA THR A 222 2.47 -26.29 -14.15
C THR A 222 1.91 -25.33 -15.21
N ALA A 223 0.67 -25.58 -15.66
CA ALA A 223 0.03 -24.74 -16.67
C ALA A 223 -0.33 -23.33 -16.14
N ILE A 224 -0.81 -23.21 -14.90
CA ILE A 224 -1.05 -21.92 -14.25
C ILE A 224 0.25 -21.16 -14.06
N GLU A 225 1.33 -21.83 -13.65
CA GLU A 225 2.64 -21.20 -13.46
C GLU A 225 3.26 -20.73 -14.78
N SER A 226 2.96 -21.42 -15.89
CA SER A 226 3.34 -21.03 -17.25
C SER A 226 2.48 -19.90 -17.82
N THR A 227 1.33 -19.62 -17.20
CA THR A 227 0.47 -18.52 -17.61
C THR A 227 1.20 -17.25 -17.27
N ALA A 228 1.53 -16.46 -18.30
CA ALA A 228 2.08 -15.14 -18.07
C ALA A 228 1.09 -14.37 -17.19
N SER A 229 1.51 -14.00 -15.97
CA SER A 229 0.99 -12.79 -15.36
C SER A 229 1.03 -11.73 -16.46
N PRO A 230 -0.05 -10.95 -16.68
CA PRO A 230 -0.04 -9.89 -17.67
C PRO A 230 1.22 -9.10 -17.37
N ASP A 231 2.09 -9.04 -18.36
CA ASP A 231 3.39 -8.55 -18.10
C ASP A 231 3.23 -7.08 -17.64
N PRO A 232 3.64 -6.71 -16.41
CA PRO A 232 3.82 -5.29 -16.10
C PRO A 232 4.82 -4.65 -17.09
N SER A 233 5.53 -5.45 -17.90
CA SER A 233 6.24 -5.03 -19.10
C SER A 233 5.47 -5.15 -20.42
N SER A 234 4.20 -4.76 -20.45
CA SER A 234 3.66 -4.24 -21.71
C SER A 234 4.53 -3.04 -22.11
N ALA A 235 5.26 -3.19 -23.22
CA ALA A 235 6.15 -2.19 -23.75
C ALA A 235 5.37 -0.86 -23.95
N LEU A 236 5.66 0.13 -23.10
CA LEU A 236 5.07 1.45 -23.15
C LEU A 236 5.93 2.36 -24.01
N THR A 237 5.28 3.13 -24.88
CA THR A 237 5.96 4.17 -25.65
C THR A 237 6.18 5.40 -24.76
N ALA A 238 7.43 5.82 -24.62
CA ALA A 238 7.80 7.00 -23.86
C ALA A 238 7.38 8.29 -24.57
N VAL A 239 6.60 9.12 -23.89
CA VAL A 239 6.17 10.44 -24.35
C VAL A 239 6.78 11.50 -23.46
N PRO A 240 7.63 12.42 -23.96
CA PRO A 240 8.18 13.49 -23.14
C PRO A 240 7.09 14.37 -22.53
N VAL A 241 7.20 14.68 -21.23
CA VAL A 241 6.28 15.62 -20.56
C VAL A 241 7.05 16.73 -19.87
N ALA A 242 6.64 17.98 -20.14
CA ALA A 242 7.25 19.18 -19.59
C ALA A 242 6.82 19.47 -18.14
N ILE A 243 7.08 18.54 -17.22
CA ILE A 243 6.87 18.72 -15.78
C ILE A 243 8.21 18.94 -15.09
N ALA A 244 8.39 20.13 -14.52
CA ALA A 244 9.56 20.44 -13.72
C ALA A 244 9.54 19.61 -12.43
N SER A 245 10.48 18.66 -12.31
CA SER A 245 10.61 17.82 -11.12
C SER A 245 12.08 17.65 -10.74
N GLY A 246 12.36 17.79 -9.45
CA GLY A 246 13.63 17.43 -8.84
C GLY A 246 13.85 15.91 -8.75
N LEU A 247 12.86 15.10 -9.12
CA LEU A 247 12.93 13.64 -9.03
C LEU A 247 12.51 13.00 -10.36
N PRO A 248 12.96 11.76 -10.66
CA PRO A 248 12.41 11.00 -11.78
C PRO A 248 10.89 10.88 -11.63
N LEU A 249 10.18 11.24 -12.68
CA LEU A 249 8.73 11.37 -12.67
C LEU A 249 8.16 10.71 -13.92
N ALA A 250 7.05 9.99 -13.72
CA ALA A 250 6.24 9.41 -14.77
C ALA A 250 4.80 9.93 -14.70
N VAL A 251 4.14 10.03 -15.84
CA VAL A 251 2.69 10.21 -15.96
C VAL A 251 2.15 8.98 -16.66
N VAL A 252 1.13 8.33 -16.10
CA VAL A 252 0.63 7.05 -16.59
C VAL A 252 -0.88 7.11 -16.78
N HIS A 253 -1.43 6.20 -17.59
CA HIS A 253 -2.87 6.04 -17.72
C HIS A 253 -3.52 5.76 -16.33
N PRO A 254 -4.72 6.28 -16.03
CA PRO A 254 -5.35 6.11 -14.71
C PRO A 254 -5.50 4.65 -14.25
N ASP A 255 -5.67 3.73 -15.20
CA ASP A 255 -5.79 2.30 -14.90
C ASP A 255 -4.53 1.70 -14.31
N ALA A 256 -3.35 2.20 -14.68
CA ALA A 256 -2.07 1.73 -14.16
C ALA A 256 -1.93 1.98 -12.65
N LEU A 257 -2.61 3.00 -12.11
CA LEU A 257 -2.59 3.34 -10.69
C LEU A 257 -3.90 3.00 -9.97
N ALA A 258 -4.72 2.11 -10.54
CA ALA A 258 -6.02 1.73 -9.97
C ALA A 258 -6.90 2.95 -9.61
N GLY A 259 -6.87 4.00 -10.45
CA GLY A 259 -7.63 5.23 -10.26
C GLY A 259 -7.01 6.24 -9.27
N LEU A 260 -5.88 5.92 -8.63
CA LEU A 260 -5.16 6.88 -7.79
C LEU A 260 -4.55 8.00 -8.63
N ARG A 261 -4.59 9.23 -8.10
CA ARG A 261 -3.94 10.38 -8.74
C ARG A 261 -2.41 10.38 -8.60
N GLY A 262 -1.86 9.58 -7.69
CA GLY A 262 -0.44 9.61 -7.34
C GLY A 262 -0.15 10.52 -6.14
N PRO A 263 1.12 10.77 -5.81
CA PRO A 263 2.31 10.13 -6.38
C PRO A 263 2.42 8.66 -5.90
N VAL A 264 2.70 7.73 -6.82
CA VAL A 264 2.98 6.31 -6.51
C VAL A 264 4.42 5.99 -6.94
N PRO A 265 5.25 5.35 -6.10
CA PRO A 265 6.57 4.95 -6.54
C PRO A 265 6.44 3.78 -7.53
N VAL A 266 7.04 3.89 -8.70
CA VAL A 266 7.04 2.85 -9.73
C VAL A 266 8.46 2.54 -10.15
N THR A 267 8.71 1.33 -10.66
CA THR A 267 9.98 1.00 -11.30
C THR A 267 9.78 1.07 -12.81
N VAL A 268 10.52 1.96 -13.45
CA VAL A 268 10.53 2.09 -14.92
C VAL A 268 11.82 1.47 -15.42
N THR A 269 11.72 0.54 -16.35
CA THR A 269 12.87 -0.15 -16.92
C THR A 269 12.96 0.13 -18.41
N ALA A 270 14.19 0.37 -18.89
CA ALA A 270 14.55 0.44 -20.29
C ALA A 270 15.80 -0.40 -20.47
N ASP A 271 15.78 -1.35 -21.40
CA ASP A 271 16.89 -2.28 -21.61
C ASP A 271 17.35 -2.96 -20.29
N ASP A 272 18.60 -2.73 -19.88
CA ASP A 272 19.19 -3.25 -18.64
C ASP A 272 19.11 -2.29 -17.44
N ARG A 273 18.43 -1.14 -17.60
CA ARG A 273 18.39 -0.06 -16.60
C ARG A 273 17.03 0.07 -15.96
N SER A 274 17.00 0.00 -14.63
CA SER A 274 15.80 0.25 -13.84
C SER A 274 15.94 1.50 -12.99
N VAL A 275 14.92 2.36 -13.03
CA VAL A 275 14.86 3.62 -12.29
C VAL A 275 13.57 3.68 -11.49
N VAL A 276 13.67 3.97 -10.20
CA VAL A 276 12.51 4.32 -9.39
C VAL A 276 12.06 5.74 -9.74
N ALA A 277 10.81 5.86 -10.18
CA ALA A 277 10.15 7.13 -10.51
C ALA A 277 8.89 7.34 -9.68
N TRP A 278 8.47 8.59 -9.56
CA TRP A 278 7.17 8.94 -8.97
C TRP A 278 6.14 9.06 -10.09
N ALA A 279 5.22 8.10 -10.16
CA ALA A 279 4.13 8.09 -11.11
C ALA A 279 2.95 8.91 -10.63
N TRP A 280 2.37 9.68 -11.55
CA TRP A 280 1.11 10.39 -11.40
C TRP A 280 0.13 9.91 -12.45
N SER A 281 -1.16 9.88 -12.12
CA SER A 281 -2.18 9.60 -13.14
C SER A 281 -2.24 10.76 -14.12
N ALA A 282 -2.49 10.49 -15.40
CA ALA A 282 -2.79 11.48 -16.42
C ALA A 282 -3.97 12.40 -16.03
N THR A 283 -4.87 11.94 -15.15
CA THR A 283 -6.00 12.72 -14.61
C THR A 283 -5.67 13.53 -13.36
N ALA A 284 -4.44 13.49 -12.86
CA ALA A 284 -4.04 14.23 -11.68
C ALA A 284 -4.06 15.75 -11.95
N VAL A 285 -4.44 16.52 -10.92
CA VAL A 285 -4.46 17.98 -10.99
C VAL A 285 -3.05 18.48 -11.29
N GLY A 286 -2.93 19.37 -12.28
CA GLY A 286 -1.66 19.97 -12.68
C GLY A 286 -0.85 19.20 -13.71
N VAL A 287 -1.29 18.00 -14.13
CA VAL A 287 -0.74 17.35 -15.32
C VAL A 287 -1.02 18.23 -16.55
N PRO A 288 0.00 18.52 -17.38
CA PRO A 288 -0.18 19.26 -18.64
C PRO A 288 -1.19 18.58 -19.56
N GLU A 289 -1.94 19.37 -20.32
CA GLU A 289 -3.01 18.86 -21.20
C GLU A 289 -2.51 17.80 -22.19
N GLU A 290 -1.31 17.99 -22.74
CA GLU A 290 -0.62 17.04 -23.62
C GLU A 290 -0.48 15.63 -22.99
N ALA A 291 -0.27 15.55 -21.67
CA ALA A 291 -0.14 14.28 -20.97
C ALA A 291 -1.47 13.72 -20.44
N ARG A 292 -2.58 14.46 -20.57
CA ARG A 292 -3.92 13.94 -20.23
C ARG A 292 -4.44 12.98 -21.29
N GLY A 293 -3.96 13.10 -22.52
CA GLY A 293 -4.32 12.25 -23.66
C GLY A 293 -3.48 10.98 -23.83
N LEU A 294 -2.66 10.61 -22.84
CA LEU A 294 -1.85 9.38 -22.92
C LEU A 294 -2.75 8.15 -23.04
N SER A 295 -2.49 7.32 -24.03
CA SER A 295 -3.18 6.02 -24.17
C SER A 295 -2.64 4.99 -23.15
N PRO A 296 -3.35 3.87 -22.91
CA PRO A 296 -2.85 2.80 -22.03
C PRO A 296 -1.48 2.23 -22.41
N GLY A 297 -1.07 2.33 -23.69
CA GLY A 297 0.25 1.90 -24.19
C GLY A 297 1.33 2.98 -24.14
N GLN A 298 1.08 4.12 -23.50
CA GLN A 298 2.02 5.23 -23.40
C GLN A 298 2.35 5.57 -21.96
N ILE A 299 3.57 6.07 -21.75
CA ILE A 299 4.04 6.60 -20.48
C ILE A 299 4.63 7.98 -20.69
N GLY A 300 4.09 8.97 -20.01
CA GLY A 300 4.66 10.29 -19.92
C GLY A 300 5.95 10.25 -19.09
N VAL A 301 7.06 10.74 -19.61
CA VAL A 301 8.36 10.74 -18.91
C VAL A 301 8.89 12.16 -18.71
N GLY A 302 9.21 12.49 -17.45
CA GLY A 302 9.85 13.75 -17.11
C GLY A 302 11.34 13.76 -17.47
N ARG A 303 11.94 14.96 -17.55
CA ARG A 303 13.35 15.15 -17.97
C ARG A 303 14.36 14.28 -17.20
N ARG A 304 14.28 14.24 -15.86
CA ARG A 304 15.20 13.44 -15.03
C ARG A 304 15.03 11.94 -15.19
N LEU A 305 13.83 11.47 -15.54
CA LEU A 305 13.60 10.05 -15.79
C LEU A 305 14.22 9.66 -17.13
N ARG A 306 13.97 10.46 -18.18
CA ARG A 306 14.61 10.34 -19.49
C ARG A 306 16.14 10.32 -19.41
N GLU A 307 16.73 11.29 -18.72
CA GLU A 307 18.19 11.37 -18.50
C GLU A 307 18.76 10.11 -17.85
N LYS A 308 18.02 9.45 -16.95
CA LYS A 308 18.49 8.21 -16.29
C LYS A 308 18.29 6.95 -17.13
N LEU A 309 17.40 6.99 -18.11
CA LEU A 309 17.05 5.90 -19.02
C LEU A 309 17.64 6.13 -20.42
N ASP A 310 18.63 7.02 -20.56
CA ASP A 310 19.27 7.40 -21.84
C ASP A 310 18.27 7.67 -22.98
N ASP A 311 17.19 8.38 -22.67
CA ASP A 311 16.17 8.75 -23.66
C ASP A 311 15.51 7.57 -24.40
N ALA A 312 15.48 6.38 -23.78
CA ALA A 312 14.82 5.21 -24.36
C ALA A 312 13.34 5.46 -24.72
N SER A 313 12.94 5.01 -25.90
CA SER A 313 11.59 5.19 -26.45
C SER A 313 10.60 4.12 -26.03
N VAL A 314 11.09 2.95 -25.61
CA VAL A 314 10.27 1.81 -25.17
C VAL A 314 10.63 1.46 -23.74
N LEU A 315 9.63 1.43 -22.87
CA LEU A 315 9.81 1.30 -21.43
C LEU A 315 8.89 0.21 -20.89
N SER A 316 9.23 -0.37 -19.75
CA SER A 316 8.31 -1.18 -18.96
C SER A 316 8.05 -0.53 -17.60
N LEU A 317 6.88 -0.82 -17.03
CA LEU A 317 6.40 -0.15 -15.82
C LEU A 317 5.93 -1.18 -14.79
N VAL A 318 6.69 -1.33 -13.71
CA VAL A 318 6.27 -2.13 -12.56
C VAL A 318 5.64 -1.22 -11.51
N VAL A 319 4.33 -1.34 -11.34
CA VAL A 319 3.57 -0.67 -10.30
C VAL A 319 3.52 -1.57 -9.05
N PRO A 320 3.91 -1.11 -7.85
CA PRO A 320 3.78 -1.89 -6.64
C PRO A 320 2.32 -2.21 -6.33
N ARG A 321 2.08 -3.23 -5.50
CA ARG A 321 0.74 -3.56 -5.03
C ARG A 321 0.07 -2.34 -4.38
N ILE A 322 -1.07 -1.96 -4.92
CA ILE A 322 -1.96 -0.90 -4.41
C ILE A 322 -3.15 -1.58 -3.72
N VAL A 323 -3.39 -1.25 -2.45
CA VAL A 323 -4.54 -1.76 -1.69
C VAL A 323 -5.49 -0.59 -1.38
N PRO A 324 -6.61 -0.45 -2.11
CA PRO A 324 -7.61 0.58 -1.84
C PRO A 324 -8.38 0.23 -0.56
N LEU A 325 -8.59 1.22 0.31
CA LEU A 325 -9.22 1.07 1.61
C LEU A 325 -10.16 2.26 1.89
N ARG A 326 -11.26 2.00 2.58
CA ARG A 326 -12.18 3.05 3.05
C ARG A 326 -11.74 3.56 4.42
N THR A 327 -11.63 4.87 4.58
CA THR A 327 -11.21 5.50 5.82
C THR A 327 -12.29 5.43 6.89
N ARG A 328 -11.87 5.21 8.13
CA ARG A 328 -12.69 5.30 9.34
C ARG A 328 -11.99 6.18 10.37
N ALA A 329 -12.78 6.84 11.21
CA ALA A 329 -12.25 7.53 12.38
C ALA A 329 -11.49 6.55 13.31
N ALA A 330 -10.46 7.03 13.99
CA ALA A 330 -9.80 6.28 15.05
C ALA A 330 -10.74 6.04 16.25
N LEU A 331 -10.55 4.93 16.98
CA LEU A 331 -11.28 4.68 18.22
C LEU A 331 -10.59 5.42 19.37
N ALA A 332 -11.35 6.12 20.22
CA ALA A 332 -10.78 6.85 21.36
C ALA A 332 -9.97 5.94 22.32
N ARG A 333 -10.36 4.66 22.42
CA ARG A 333 -9.67 3.64 23.24
C ARG A 333 -8.43 3.01 22.58
N ASP A 334 -8.23 3.21 21.28
CA ASP A 334 -7.11 2.66 20.52
C ASP A 334 -6.77 3.61 19.35
N LEU A 335 -6.15 4.74 19.72
CA LEU A 335 -5.76 5.78 18.77
C LEU A 335 -4.44 5.38 18.07
N PRO A 336 -4.38 5.38 16.73
CA PRO A 336 -3.13 5.22 16.01
C PRO A 336 -2.13 6.34 16.39
N ALA A 337 -0.85 6.00 16.46
CA ALA A 337 0.23 6.98 16.51
C ALA A 337 0.24 7.86 15.23
N ALA A 338 1.02 8.95 15.25
CA ALA A 338 1.04 9.94 14.16
C ALA A 338 1.47 9.35 12.80
N ASP A 339 2.30 8.30 12.80
CA ASP A 339 2.76 7.56 11.63
C ASP A 339 2.18 6.13 11.56
N GLU A 340 1.11 5.86 12.30
CA GLU A 340 0.48 4.53 12.35
C GLU A 340 -0.93 4.59 11.75
N VAL A 341 -1.31 3.50 11.10
CA VAL A 341 -2.66 3.27 10.60
C VAL A 341 -3.11 1.88 11.04
N HIS A 342 -4.37 1.73 11.44
CA HIS A 342 -4.91 0.42 11.79
C HIS A 342 -5.62 -0.18 10.58
N VAL A 343 -5.32 -1.44 10.27
CA VAL A 343 -5.86 -2.19 9.12
C VAL A 343 -6.42 -3.54 9.56
N SER A 344 -7.28 -4.15 8.75
CA SER A 344 -7.70 -5.55 8.98
C SER A 344 -6.50 -6.50 8.79
N PRO A 345 -6.33 -7.52 9.66
CA PRO A 345 -5.32 -8.56 9.45
C PRO A 345 -5.46 -9.33 8.13
N GLY A 346 -6.65 -9.34 7.53
CA GLY A 346 -6.91 -9.99 6.24
C GLY A 346 -6.51 -9.15 5.02
N ASP A 347 -6.42 -7.83 5.16
CA ASP A 347 -6.09 -6.94 4.03
C ASP A 347 -4.58 -6.85 3.79
N LEU A 348 -3.81 -6.70 4.88
CA LEU A 348 -2.39 -6.34 4.83
C LEU A 348 -1.60 -6.96 5.98
N VAL A 349 -0.35 -7.31 5.69
CA VAL A 349 0.64 -7.70 6.68
C VAL A 349 1.20 -6.44 7.35
N ALA A 350 1.54 -6.55 8.65
CA ALA A 350 2.23 -5.48 9.36
C ALA A 350 3.50 -5.03 8.61
N GLY A 351 3.69 -3.73 8.45
CA GLY A 351 4.80 -3.23 7.66
C GLY A 351 4.76 -1.71 7.44
N ILE A 352 5.69 -1.23 6.61
CA ILE A 352 5.78 0.17 6.22
C ILE A 352 5.18 0.31 4.83
N TYR A 353 4.25 1.25 4.69
CA TYR A 353 3.52 1.52 3.46
C TYR A 353 3.55 3.01 3.16
N LEU A 354 3.28 3.34 1.90
CA LEU A 354 2.94 4.69 1.50
C LEU A 354 1.42 4.82 1.45
N LEU A 355 0.86 5.67 2.31
CA LEU A 355 -0.53 6.10 2.22
C LEU A 355 -0.64 7.14 1.10
N VAL A 356 -1.53 6.93 0.14
CA VAL A 356 -1.80 7.83 -0.98
C VAL A 356 -3.25 8.28 -0.91
N HIS A 357 -3.48 9.59 -0.96
CA HIS A 357 -4.82 10.19 -1.06
C HIS A 357 -4.75 11.50 -1.83
N ASP A 358 -5.55 11.62 -2.89
CA ASP A 358 -5.72 12.84 -3.69
C ASP A 358 -4.45 13.64 -3.99
N GLY A 359 -3.41 12.98 -4.53
CA GLY A 359 -2.16 13.68 -4.87
C GLY A 359 -1.19 13.84 -3.70
N VAL A 360 -1.56 13.44 -2.47
CA VAL A 360 -0.73 13.55 -1.27
C VAL A 360 -0.29 12.17 -0.81
N THR A 361 0.96 12.07 -0.35
CA THR A 361 1.49 10.83 0.24
C THR A 361 2.00 10.98 1.65
N ALA A 362 1.93 9.91 2.43
CA ALA A 362 2.50 9.85 3.77
C ALA A 362 3.10 8.47 4.03
N TRP A 363 4.25 8.43 4.69
CA TRP A 363 4.79 7.17 5.19
C TRP A 363 4.05 6.75 6.45
N VAL A 364 3.55 5.51 6.46
CA VAL A 364 2.80 4.96 7.57
C VAL A 364 3.24 3.54 7.90
N ARG A 365 3.11 3.17 9.16
CA ARG A 365 3.20 1.79 9.63
C ARG A 365 1.78 1.23 9.71
N ALA A 366 1.50 0.21 8.90
CA ALA A 366 0.24 -0.53 9.00
C ALA A 366 0.32 -1.49 10.19
N VAL A 367 -0.63 -1.36 11.11
CA VAL A 367 -0.73 -2.19 12.30
C VAL A 367 -2.04 -2.96 12.28
N PRO A 368 -1.99 -4.30 12.15
CA PRO A 368 -3.19 -5.12 12.12
C PRO A 368 -4.00 -5.04 13.41
N ARG A 369 -5.31 -4.87 13.27
CA ARG A 369 -6.27 -4.80 14.38
C ARG A 369 -7.54 -5.55 14.03
N ALA A 370 -7.92 -6.52 14.85
CA ALA A 370 -9.11 -7.36 14.61
C ALA A 370 -10.44 -6.57 14.57
N HIS A 371 -10.49 -5.37 15.17
CA HIS A 371 -11.68 -4.52 15.17
C HIS A 371 -11.79 -3.62 13.93
N VAL A 372 -10.83 -3.68 13.00
CA VAL A 372 -10.89 -2.98 11.71
C VAL A 372 -11.49 -3.94 10.67
N PRO A 373 -12.65 -3.64 10.08
CA PRO A 373 -13.24 -4.50 9.06
C PRO A 373 -12.36 -4.59 7.80
N THR A 374 -12.46 -5.70 7.07
CA THR A 374 -11.81 -5.91 5.76
C THR A 374 -12.21 -4.81 4.77
N GLY A 375 -11.23 -4.32 4.02
CA GLY A 375 -11.38 -3.19 3.10
C GLY A 375 -11.43 -1.80 3.78
N GLN A 376 -11.14 -1.71 5.09
CA GLN A 376 -11.18 -0.46 5.85
C GLN A 376 -9.84 -0.13 6.53
N ILE A 377 -9.63 1.15 6.82
CA ILE A 377 -8.43 1.68 7.47
C ILE A 377 -8.82 2.74 8.49
N ARG A 378 -8.29 2.67 9.71
CA ARG A 378 -8.44 3.74 10.70
C ARG A 378 -7.22 4.64 10.70
N LEU A 379 -7.47 5.93 10.57
CA LEU A 379 -6.46 6.98 10.55
C LEU A 379 -6.59 7.87 11.79
N GLY A 380 -5.47 8.26 12.39
CA GLY A 380 -5.45 9.31 13.41
C GLY A 380 -5.92 10.65 12.85
N TYR A 381 -6.53 11.50 13.70
CA TYR A 381 -7.06 12.81 13.29
C TYR A 381 -6.01 13.68 12.57
N GLN A 382 -4.79 13.73 13.10
CA GLN A 382 -3.70 14.49 12.48
C GLN A 382 -3.40 14.02 11.05
N LEU A 383 -3.34 12.70 10.82
CA LEU A 383 -3.03 12.16 9.50
C LEU A 383 -4.16 12.44 8.50
N ARG A 384 -5.43 12.31 8.91
CA ARG A 384 -6.60 12.67 8.09
C ARG A 384 -6.56 14.12 7.64
N LEU A 385 -6.24 15.01 8.57
CA LEU A 385 -6.10 16.44 8.32
C LEU A 385 -4.94 16.70 7.35
N LEU A 386 -3.79 16.09 7.56
CA LEU A 386 -2.60 16.30 6.73
C LEU A 386 -2.75 15.79 5.29
N ILE A 387 -3.50 14.70 5.08
CA ILE A 387 -3.76 14.19 3.73
C ILE A 387 -5.00 14.80 3.09
N ALA A 388 -5.70 15.73 3.75
CA ALA A 388 -6.92 16.36 3.23
C ALA A 388 -8.05 15.37 2.92
N SER A 389 -8.28 14.39 3.80
CA SER A 389 -9.49 13.58 3.75
C SER A 389 -10.67 14.42 4.24
N ASP A 390 -11.15 15.34 3.40
CA ASP A 390 -12.19 16.35 3.68
C ASP A 390 -13.56 15.74 4.03
N SER A 391 -13.71 14.42 3.92
CA SER A 391 -14.93 13.76 4.35
C SER A 391 -15.01 13.79 5.90
N THR A 392 -15.81 14.72 6.41
CA THR A 392 -16.55 14.54 7.67
C THR A 392 -17.28 13.20 7.68
N ALA A 393 -17.62 12.66 6.50
CA ALA A 393 -18.10 11.31 6.28
C ALA A 393 -16.99 10.24 6.40
N ASP A 394 -17.33 9.16 7.10
CA ASP A 394 -16.52 7.99 7.42
C ASP A 394 -16.30 7.06 6.20
N ASP A 395 -16.09 7.62 5.00
CA ASP A 395 -16.16 6.90 3.70
C ASP A 395 -15.17 7.39 2.62
N GLY A 396 -14.18 8.21 2.97
CA GLY A 396 -13.09 8.59 2.05
C GLY A 396 -12.33 7.36 1.54
N GLN A 397 -11.89 7.37 0.28
CA GLN A 397 -11.05 6.32 -0.29
C GLN A 397 -9.57 6.72 -0.22
N VAL A 398 -8.76 5.86 0.38
CA VAL A 398 -7.30 5.97 0.39
C VAL A 398 -6.70 4.69 -0.14
N ALA A 399 -5.41 4.70 -0.44
CA ALA A 399 -4.70 3.46 -0.76
C ALA A 399 -3.39 3.34 0.03
N LEU A 400 -3.06 2.10 0.38
CA LEU A 400 -1.75 1.74 0.87
C LEU A 400 -0.96 1.08 -0.26
N VAL A 401 0.22 1.63 -0.53
CA VAL A 401 1.16 1.11 -1.53
C VAL A 401 2.33 0.45 -0.82
N ALA A 402 2.63 -0.79 -1.22
CA ALA A 402 3.77 -1.52 -0.68
C ALA A 402 5.07 -0.77 -0.97
N ALA A 403 5.82 -0.49 0.09
CA ALA A 403 7.09 0.20 -0.02
C ALA A 403 8.16 -0.73 -0.59
N THR A 404 8.63 -0.46 -1.82
CA THR A 404 9.73 -1.26 -2.36
C THR A 404 11.02 -0.98 -1.60
N PRO A 405 11.91 -1.99 -1.45
CA PRO A 405 13.24 -1.79 -0.87
C PRO A 405 14.03 -0.69 -1.57
N ALA A 406 13.81 -0.48 -2.87
CA ALA A 406 14.50 0.56 -3.63
C ALA A 406 14.09 1.99 -3.21
N VAL A 407 12.81 2.20 -2.86
CA VAL A 407 12.34 3.50 -2.35
C VAL A 407 12.82 3.73 -0.91
N THR A 408 12.85 2.68 -0.11
CA THR A 408 13.21 2.76 1.32
C THR A 408 14.71 2.76 1.57
N ARG A 409 15.51 2.10 0.71
CA ARG A 409 16.96 2.04 0.85
C ARG A 409 17.59 3.38 0.49
N ARG A 410 18.56 3.74 1.32
CA ARG A 410 19.45 4.87 1.12
C ARG A 410 20.46 4.48 0.04
N GLU A 411 20.30 4.95 -1.20
CA GLU A 411 21.38 4.88 -2.20
C GLU A 411 22.49 5.83 -1.79
N HIS A 412 23.30 5.42 -0.80
CA HIS A 412 24.40 6.21 -0.31
C HIS A 412 25.66 5.91 -1.12
N ARG A 413 25.86 6.71 -2.17
CA ARG A 413 27.15 6.88 -2.87
C ARG A 413 28.22 7.62 -2.04
N ASP A 414 28.05 7.68 -0.72
CA ASP A 414 29.01 8.32 0.18
C ASP A 414 30.17 7.38 0.52
N SER A 415 31.39 7.94 0.44
CA SER A 415 32.63 7.30 0.87
C SER A 415 32.53 6.75 2.31
N TRP A 416 33.20 5.65 2.59
CA TRP A 416 33.13 4.94 3.87
C TRP A 416 33.41 5.83 5.11
N LEU A 417 34.30 6.83 4.98
CA LEU A 417 34.61 7.78 6.06
C LEU A 417 33.39 8.64 6.46
N ARG A 418 32.60 9.10 5.48
CA ARG A 418 31.37 9.85 5.77
C ARG A 418 30.30 8.95 6.38
N ARG A 419 30.30 7.65 6.06
CA ARG A 419 29.37 6.68 6.66
C ARG A 419 29.64 6.48 8.15
N LEU A 420 30.90 6.36 8.56
CA LEU A 420 31.27 6.26 9.98
C LEU A 420 30.85 7.51 10.76
N GLY A 421 31.21 8.69 10.25
CA GLY A 421 30.80 9.95 10.87
C GLY A 421 29.28 10.09 10.96
N GLY A 422 28.55 9.78 9.88
CA GLY A 422 27.09 9.84 9.86
C GLY A 422 26.40 8.83 10.78
N ALA A 423 26.94 7.62 10.92
CA ALA A 423 26.41 6.60 11.82
C ALA A 423 26.53 7.02 13.28
N THR A 424 27.68 7.58 13.67
CA THR A 424 27.88 8.12 15.03
C THR A 424 26.97 9.31 15.31
N ASP A 425 26.80 10.23 14.34
CA ASP A 425 25.88 11.37 14.48
C ASP A 425 24.43 10.89 14.65
N THR A 426 24.02 9.88 13.87
CA THR A 426 22.68 9.29 13.96
C THR A 426 22.45 8.59 15.30
N LEU A 427 23.43 7.83 15.79
CA LEU A 427 23.33 7.13 17.08
C LEU A 427 23.28 8.12 18.25
N ALA A 428 24.16 9.12 18.23
CA ALA A 428 24.18 10.20 19.22
C ALA A 428 22.85 10.95 19.22
N GLU A 429 22.33 11.32 18.04
CA GLU A 429 21.05 12.01 17.93
C GLU A 429 19.87 11.15 18.44
N ARG A 430 19.89 9.82 18.22
CA ARG A 430 18.91 8.90 18.80
C ARG A 430 18.99 8.84 20.32
N LEU A 431 20.21 8.77 20.88
CA LEU A 431 20.43 8.79 22.32
C LEU A 431 19.94 10.10 22.94
N TRP A 432 20.30 11.23 22.34
CA TRP A 432 19.87 12.55 22.78
C TRP A 432 18.36 12.72 22.66
N ARG A 433 17.76 12.19 21.60
CA ARG A 433 16.30 12.18 21.45
C ARG A 433 15.64 11.41 22.60
N ALA A 434 16.15 10.23 22.96
CA ALA A 434 15.62 9.46 24.07
C ALA A 434 15.75 10.21 25.41
N LEU A 435 16.88 10.89 25.61
CA LEU A 435 17.19 11.62 26.84
C LEU A 435 16.35 12.91 26.99
N PHE A 436 16.30 13.74 25.95
CA PHE A 436 15.68 15.07 25.96
C PHE A 436 14.24 15.08 25.47
N ARG A 437 13.77 13.98 24.86
CA ARG A 437 12.41 13.85 24.31
C ARG A 437 12.07 14.96 23.32
N ALA A 438 12.95 15.16 22.35
CA ALA A 438 12.70 16.12 21.27
C ALA A 438 11.35 15.77 20.60
N PRO A 439 10.38 16.70 20.60
CA PRO A 439 9.09 16.48 19.96
C PRO A 439 9.28 16.41 18.45
N GLU A 440 8.33 15.73 17.82
CA GLU A 440 8.22 15.68 16.37
C GLU A 440 6.92 16.36 15.96
N PHE A 441 6.97 16.99 14.79
CA PHE A 441 5.84 17.67 14.21
C PHE A 441 5.66 17.15 12.78
N ALA A 442 4.52 16.52 12.51
CA ALA A 442 4.18 16.08 11.16
C ALA A 442 3.42 17.19 10.44
N ALA A 443 3.85 17.49 9.22
CA ALA A 443 3.28 18.54 8.38
C ALA A 443 3.20 18.15 6.92
N ARG A 444 2.22 18.74 6.24
CA ARG A 444 2.07 18.66 4.79
C ARG A 444 3.07 19.61 4.16
N ILE A 445 3.82 19.10 3.20
CA ILE A 445 4.76 19.88 2.41
C ILE A 445 4.00 20.74 1.42
N MET A 446 4.44 21.98 1.38
CA MET A 446 4.20 22.96 0.33
C MET A 446 5.54 23.34 -0.30
N GLN A 447 5.52 23.93 -1.48
CA GLN A 447 6.70 24.52 -2.08
C GLN A 447 7.19 25.73 -1.30
N ALA A 448 8.52 25.88 -1.26
CA ALA A 448 9.21 27.07 -0.77
C ALA A 448 8.92 28.33 -1.58
N HIS A 449 9.30 29.47 -0.99
CA HIS A 449 9.20 30.77 -1.63
C HIS A 449 10.25 30.90 -2.74
N ALA A 450 10.05 31.87 -3.64
CA ALA A 450 11.09 32.19 -4.62
C ALA A 450 12.38 32.59 -3.90
N GLY A 451 13.49 31.96 -4.28
CA GLY A 451 14.81 32.23 -3.70
C GLY A 451 15.28 31.22 -2.66
N ASP A 452 14.38 30.39 -2.11
CA ASP A 452 14.73 29.36 -1.12
C ASP A 452 15.39 28.12 -1.75
N ASP A 453 15.45 28.02 -3.08
CA ASP A 453 15.91 26.82 -3.80
C ASP A 453 17.42 26.56 -3.70
N GLY A 454 18.21 27.57 -3.29
CA GLY A 454 19.67 27.49 -3.24
C GLY A 454 20.24 26.82 -1.98
N ALA A 455 19.42 26.52 -0.98
CA ALA A 455 19.85 25.90 0.25
C ALA A 455 18.79 24.90 0.78
N ALA A 456 19.21 23.98 1.64
CA ALA A 456 18.30 23.09 2.38
C ALA A 456 17.55 23.88 3.46
N VAL A 457 16.48 24.59 3.06
CA VAL A 457 15.64 25.41 3.92
C VAL A 457 14.25 24.78 4.05
N VAL A 458 13.68 24.89 5.25
CA VAL A 458 12.28 24.60 5.55
C VAL A 458 11.65 25.78 6.28
N SER A 459 10.56 26.32 5.73
CA SER A 459 9.82 27.42 6.34
C SER A 459 8.69 26.86 7.19
N LEU A 460 8.64 27.29 8.46
CA LEU A 460 7.70 26.79 9.46
C LEU A 460 6.82 27.95 9.93
N HIS A 461 5.55 27.65 10.21
CA HIS A 461 4.68 28.60 10.89
C HIS A 461 5.25 28.96 12.28
N PRO A 462 5.15 30.23 12.76
CA PRO A 462 5.68 30.66 14.06
C PRO A 462 5.33 29.74 15.24
N ALA A 463 4.06 29.31 15.34
CA ALA A 463 3.62 28.39 16.40
C ALA A 463 4.33 27.01 16.40
N VAL A 464 4.90 26.57 15.27
CA VAL A 464 5.66 25.32 15.19
C VAL A 464 7.01 25.46 15.90
N PHE A 465 7.64 26.64 15.85
CA PHE A 465 8.91 26.91 16.53
C PHE A 465 8.82 26.65 18.03
N ASP A 466 7.77 27.18 18.67
CA ASP A 466 7.49 26.95 20.10
C ASP A 466 7.25 25.48 20.38
N ARG A 467 6.49 24.80 19.51
CA ARG A 467 6.15 23.38 19.66
C ARG A 467 7.37 22.47 19.61
N ILE A 468 8.33 22.76 18.72
CA ILE A 468 9.56 21.94 18.58
C ILE A 468 10.76 22.49 19.36
N GLY A 469 10.61 23.65 20.00
CA GLY A 469 11.64 24.31 20.83
C GLY A 469 12.83 24.79 20.01
N VAL A 470 12.59 25.39 18.84
CA VAL A 470 13.65 25.99 17.99
C VAL A 470 13.36 27.46 17.72
N GLU A 471 14.38 28.21 17.32
CA GLU A 471 14.26 29.61 16.87
C GLU A 471 14.47 29.66 15.34
N PRO A 472 13.91 30.65 14.63
CA PRO A 472 14.27 30.91 13.23
C PRO A 472 15.79 31.04 13.07
N GLY A 473 16.34 30.42 12.02
CA GLY A 473 17.78 30.32 11.77
C GLY A 473 18.48 29.14 12.46
N GLN A 474 17.76 28.33 13.25
CA GLN A 474 18.33 27.09 13.81
C GLN A 474 18.17 25.91 12.86
N GLN A 475 18.98 24.87 13.07
CA GLN A 475 18.88 23.63 12.29
C GLN A 475 17.81 22.69 12.84
N VAL A 476 17.03 22.14 11.92
CA VAL A 476 16.06 21.06 12.16
C VAL A 476 16.44 19.84 11.34
N LEU A 477 15.89 18.70 11.70
CA LEU A 477 15.93 17.47 10.93
C LEU A 477 14.54 17.27 10.32
N VAL A 478 14.50 17.16 8.99
CA VAL A 478 13.30 16.85 8.23
C VAL A 478 13.40 15.40 7.79
N ARG A 479 12.37 14.61 8.06
CA ARG A 479 12.31 13.18 7.80
C ARG A 479 11.17 12.86 6.85
N TRP A 480 11.46 12.00 5.89
CA TRP A 480 10.48 11.41 4.99
C TRP A 480 10.86 9.93 4.76
N GLY A 481 10.01 9.02 5.24
CA GLY A 481 10.30 7.58 5.24
C GLY A 481 11.55 7.26 6.06
N GLY A 482 12.48 6.53 5.44
CA GLY A 482 13.79 6.19 6.01
C GLY A 482 14.87 7.27 5.85
N ARG A 483 14.55 8.40 5.21
CA ARG A 483 15.50 9.48 4.92
C ARG A 483 15.29 10.65 5.87
N GLU A 484 16.39 11.21 6.36
CA GLU A 484 16.41 12.36 7.26
C GLU A 484 17.53 13.30 6.83
N VAL A 485 17.22 14.59 6.69
CA VAL A 485 18.12 15.62 6.18
C VAL A 485 18.09 16.82 7.13
N ALA A 486 19.26 17.39 7.42
CA ALA A 486 19.36 18.61 8.20
C ALA A 486 19.04 19.83 7.32
N ALA A 487 18.22 20.73 7.85
CA ALA A 487 17.77 21.91 7.14
C ALA A 487 17.78 23.13 8.08
N LEU A 488 17.88 24.32 7.50
CA LEU A 488 17.69 25.58 8.22
C LEU A 488 16.18 25.84 8.36
N ALA A 489 15.70 26.00 9.59
CA ALA A 489 14.32 26.39 9.85
C ALA A 489 14.19 27.92 9.78
N VAL A 490 13.34 28.43 8.90
CA VAL A 490 13.05 29.88 8.78
C VAL A 490 11.58 30.14 9.10
N ALA A 491 11.29 31.34 9.61
CA ALA A 491 9.91 31.73 9.87
C ALA A 491 9.18 31.90 8.54
N ASP A 492 7.99 31.31 8.45
CA ASP A 492 7.13 31.51 7.30
C ASP A 492 6.35 32.82 7.49
N HIS A 493 6.78 33.86 6.78
CA HIS A 493 6.26 35.23 6.94
C HIS A 493 4.89 35.44 6.28
N ASP A 494 4.54 34.59 5.31
CA ASP A 494 3.25 34.60 4.61
C ASP A 494 2.61 33.21 4.71
N PRO A 495 2.02 32.85 5.87
CA PRO A 495 1.17 31.66 5.93
C PRO A 495 0.11 31.77 4.83
N PRO A 496 -0.27 30.68 4.16
CA PRO A 496 -1.22 30.75 3.07
C PRO A 496 -2.54 31.36 3.57
N GLU A 497 -2.77 32.62 3.25
CA GLU A 497 -4.09 33.24 3.24
C GLU A 497 -4.82 32.63 2.04
N THR A 498 -5.36 31.41 2.23
CA THR A 498 -6.29 30.70 1.32
C THR A 498 -6.21 31.11 -0.16
N GLY A 499 -5.49 30.35 -0.98
CA GLY A 499 -5.46 30.59 -2.43
C GLY A 499 -4.22 30.04 -3.10
N ALA A 500 -4.34 29.68 -4.38
CA ALA A 500 -3.19 29.33 -5.19
C ALA A 500 -2.38 30.59 -5.52
N PRO A 501 -1.04 30.57 -5.50
CA PRO A 501 -0.26 31.68 -6.04
C PRO A 501 -0.69 31.95 -7.49
N PRO A 502 -0.73 33.22 -7.94
CA PRO A 502 -1.05 33.57 -9.32
C PRO A 502 -0.28 32.70 -10.32
N ASP A 503 -0.94 32.23 -11.38
CA ASP A 503 -0.32 31.33 -12.36
C ASP A 503 0.91 31.95 -13.05
N SER A 504 1.00 33.28 -13.10
CA SER A 504 2.17 34.02 -13.56
C SER A 504 3.41 33.72 -12.70
N ILE A 505 3.29 33.69 -11.38
CA ILE A 505 4.39 33.37 -10.45
C ILE A 505 4.81 31.91 -10.60
N LYS A 506 3.85 30.99 -10.75
CA LYS A 506 4.14 29.57 -10.98
C LYS A 506 4.93 29.32 -12.27
N ARG A 507 4.64 30.08 -13.34
CA ARG A 507 5.37 29.98 -14.63
C ARG A 507 6.80 30.47 -14.50
N VAL A 508 7.04 31.58 -13.79
CA VAL A 508 8.38 32.16 -13.60
C VAL A 508 9.26 31.25 -12.74
N GLN A 509 8.71 30.68 -11.66
CA GLN A 509 9.45 29.80 -10.76
C GLN A 509 9.68 28.38 -11.31
N ARG A 510 9.24 28.06 -12.54
CA ARG A 510 9.30 26.70 -13.13
C ARG A 510 8.81 25.63 -12.15
N VAL A 511 7.68 25.92 -11.50
CA VAL A 511 7.11 25.11 -10.42
C VAL A 511 6.57 23.78 -10.94
N ASN A 512 6.72 22.73 -10.14
CA ASN A 512 5.99 21.48 -10.37
C ASN A 512 4.49 21.73 -10.18
N ARG A 513 3.73 21.61 -11.27
CA ARG A 513 2.28 21.88 -11.30
C ARG A 513 1.44 20.81 -10.64
N LEU A 514 1.99 19.63 -10.34
CA LEU A 514 1.30 18.45 -9.76
C LEU A 514 0.96 18.62 -8.29
N TRP A 515 0.44 19.79 -7.95
CA TRP A 515 0.23 20.23 -6.60
C TRP A 515 -1.26 20.30 -6.33
N PRO A 516 -1.81 19.40 -5.50
CA PRO A 516 -3.16 19.59 -4.99
C PRO A 516 -3.19 20.86 -4.12
N HIS A 517 -4.09 21.78 -4.44
CA HIS A 517 -4.33 22.97 -3.63
C HIS A 517 -4.51 22.59 -2.15
N LEU A 518 -4.13 23.49 -1.25
CA LEU A 518 -4.54 23.32 0.15
C LEU A 518 -6.07 23.38 0.18
N PRO A 519 -6.72 22.41 0.83
CA PRO A 519 -8.15 22.52 1.07
C PRO A 519 -8.47 23.82 1.77
N GLU A 520 -9.64 24.38 1.45
CA GLU A 520 -10.18 25.49 2.20
C GLU A 520 -10.30 25.09 3.68
N GLY A 521 -9.87 25.98 4.58
CA GLY A 521 -9.89 25.73 6.02
C GLY A 521 -8.74 24.89 6.57
N MET A 522 -7.78 24.40 5.76
CA MET A 522 -6.58 23.77 6.32
C MET A 522 -5.76 24.80 7.11
N SER A 523 -5.51 24.50 8.39
CA SER A 523 -4.83 25.47 9.25
C SER A 523 -3.37 25.68 8.83
N PRO A 524 -2.87 26.93 8.74
CA PRO A 524 -1.51 27.21 8.30
C PRO A 524 -0.42 26.51 9.14
N HIS A 525 -0.69 26.22 10.41
CA HIS A 525 0.29 25.60 11.29
C HIS A 525 0.55 24.12 11.03
N VAL A 526 -0.20 23.45 10.14
CA VAL A 526 0.03 22.04 9.75
C VAL A 526 0.78 21.91 8.41
N VAL A 527 1.17 23.04 7.85
CA VAL A 527 1.83 23.19 6.58
C VAL A 527 3.27 23.64 6.81
N VAL A 528 4.20 23.11 6.01
CA VAL A 528 5.58 23.60 5.98
C VAL A 528 6.02 23.75 4.53
N ARG A 529 6.79 24.80 4.24
CA ARG A 529 7.33 25.02 2.91
C ARG A 529 8.73 24.45 2.81
N MET A 530 9.02 23.74 1.72
CA MET A 530 10.28 23.01 1.55
C MET A 530 10.95 23.34 0.22
N SER A 531 12.23 23.71 0.31
CA SER A 531 13.10 24.01 -0.84
C SER A 531 13.25 22.82 -1.78
N ALA A 532 13.49 23.09 -3.07
CA ALA A 532 13.71 22.04 -4.06
C ALA A 532 14.94 21.16 -3.72
N GLN A 533 16.01 21.76 -3.17
CA GLN A 533 17.21 21.04 -2.75
C GLN A 533 16.89 20.05 -1.62
N LEU A 534 16.27 20.51 -0.52
CA LEU A 534 15.91 19.64 0.60
C LEU A 534 14.99 18.49 0.14
N ARG A 535 14.04 18.77 -0.75
CA ARG A 535 13.16 17.76 -1.34
C ARG A 535 13.94 16.72 -2.15
N GLY A 536 14.90 17.15 -2.95
CA GLY A 536 15.80 16.27 -3.71
C GLY A 536 16.61 15.36 -2.80
N ASP A 537 17.20 15.92 -1.74
CA ASP A 537 17.98 15.18 -0.74
C ASP A 537 17.11 14.15 0.01
N LEU A 538 15.86 14.49 0.29
CA LEU A 538 14.88 13.57 0.88
C LEU A 538 14.34 12.54 -0.12
N GLY A 539 14.44 12.76 -1.43
CA GLY A 539 13.74 11.95 -2.43
C GLY A 539 12.21 12.03 -2.33
N ALA A 540 11.69 13.09 -1.71
CA ALA A 540 10.27 13.27 -1.43
C ALA A 540 9.53 13.91 -2.62
N PRO A 541 8.34 13.43 -3.03
CA PRO A 541 7.54 14.12 -4.04
C PRO A 541 7.01 15.48 -3.53
N VAL A 542 6.44 16.29 -4.41
CA VAL A 542 6.02 17.67 -4.13
C VAL A 542 4.89 17.80 -3.10
N ALA A 543 4.02 16.80 -3.03
CA ALA A 543 2.89 16.76 -2.10
C ALA A 543 3.02 15.52 -1.21
N THR A 544 3.65 15.72 -0.05
CA THR A 544 3.86 14.66 0.93
C THR A 544 3.72 15.19 2.35
N VAL A 545 3.52 14.28 3.29
CA VAL A 545 3.68 14.53 4.72
C VAL A 545 5.11 14.22 5.13
N VAL A 546 5.77 15.15 5.83
CA VAL A 546 7.08 14.96 6.46
C VAL A 546 6.97 15.08 7.97
N THR A 547 8.01 14.63 8.66
CA THR A 547 8.20 14.91 10.08
C THR A 547 9.35 15.90 10.25
N VAL A 548 9.13 16.98 10.97
CA VAL A 548 10.14 17.98 11.34
C VAL A 548 10.44 17.87 12.82
N ARG A 549 11.71 17.93 13.19
CA ARG A 549 12.16 17.94 14.59
C ARG A 549 13.40 18.77 14.79
N ARG A 550 13.64 19.21 16.02
CA ARG A 550 14.87 19.89 16.40
C ARG A 550 16.09 18.99 16.23
N ARG A 551 17.19 19.54 15.70
CA ARG A 551 18.51 18.89 15.75
C ARG A 551 19.15 19.18 17.12
N LEU A 552 19.40 18.15 17.93
CA LEU A 552 19.88 18.35 19.30
C LEU A 552 21.37 18.69 19.37
N ARG A 553 22.18 18.26 18.40
CA ARG A 553 23.63 18.50 18.45
C ARG A 553 24.05 19.98 18.49
N PRO A 554 23.64 20.87 17.56
CA PRO A 554 24.02 22.29 17.62
C PRO A 554 23.57 22.97 18.91
N VAL A 555 22.40 22.54 19.41
CA VAL A 555 21.80 23.03 20.64
C VAL A 555 22.62 22.61 21.85
N LEU A 556 23.02 21.34 21.92
CA LEU A 556 23.88 20.83 22.98
C LEU A 556 25.22 21.54 22.98
N VAL A 557 25.86 21.71 21.81
CA VAL A 557 27.13 22.45 21.71
C VAL A 557 26.96 23.90 22.18
N ARG A 558 25.90 24.60 21.77
CA ARG A 558 25.61 25.97 22.22
C ARG A 558 25.45 26.04 23.75
N ASN A 559 24.74 25.09 24.35
CA ASN A 559 24.51 25.07 25.81
C ASN A 559 25.71 24.56 26.62
N LEU A 560 26.51 23.65 26.06
CA LEU A 560 27.78 23.25 26.67
C LEU A 560 28.77 24.41 26.66
N ASN A 561 28.84 25.17 25.57
CA ASN A 561 29.67 26.37 25.49
C ASN A 561 29.24 27.43 26.51
N SER A 562 27.93 27.60 26.76
CA SER A 562 27.46 28.53 27.79
C SER A 562 27.73 28.04 29.22
N LEU A 563 27.97 26.74 29.41
CA LEU A 563 28.39 26.16 30.70
C LEU A 563 29.89 26.31 30.98
N VAL A 564 30.73 26.50 29.96
CA VAL A 564 32.18 26.60 30.15
C VAL A 564 32.55 27.70 31.15
N VAL A 565 31.98 28.90 31.00
CA VAL A 565 32.30 30.04 31.87
C VAL A 565 31.84 29.80 33.32
N PRO A 566 30.57 29.42 33.60
CA PRO A 566 30.13 29.11 34.96
C PRO A 566 30.93 27.96 35.61
N LEU A 567 31.23 26.89 34.87
CA LEU A 567 31.99 25.76 35.40
C LEU A 567 33.45 26.13 35.68
N ALA A 568 34.11 26.84 34.76
CA ALA A 568 35.47 27.33 34.99
C ALA A 568 35.52 28.29 36.19
N SER A 569 34.52 29.16 36.34
CA SER A 569 34.43 30.08 37.48
C SER A 569 34.25 29.34 38.80
N LEU A 570 33.43 28.28 38.82
CA LEU A 570 33.23 27.45 40.01
C LEU A 570 34.52 26.68 40.39
N VAL A 571 35.23 26.15 39.40
CA VAL A 571 36.52 25.47 39.61
C VAL A 571 37.59 26.43 40.11
N LEU A 572 37.70 27.62 39.51
CA LEU A 572 38.63 28.67 39.94
C LEU A 572 38.33 29.16 41.36
N ALA A 573 37.04 29.38 41.68
CA ALA A 573 36.61 29.74 43.03
C ALA A 573 36.96 28.65 44.05
N GLY A 574 36.79 27.38 43.68
CA GLY A 574 37.23 26.24 44.48
C GLY A 574 38.73 26.22 44.71
N ALA A 575 39.53 26.41 43.66
CA ALA A 575 40.99 26.41 43.76
C ALA A 575 41.55 27.58 44.58
N ALA A 576 40.78 28.68 44.72
CA ALA A 576 41.16 29.82 45.54
C ALA A 576 40.88 29.63 47.05
N LEU A 577 40.15 28.58 47.45
CA LEU A 577 39.92 28.27 48.86
C LEU A 577 41.13 27.57 49.49
N PRO A 578 41.48 27.85 50.76
CA PRO A 578 42.62 27.21 51.42
C PRO A 578 42.44 25.70 51.63
N ASP A 579 41.20 25.22 51.75
CA ASP A 579 40.84 23.79 51.87
C ASP A 579 39.49 23.51 51.17
N PRO A 580 39.48 23.36 49.82
CA PRO A 580 38.24 23.16 49.09
C PRO A 580 37.68 21.75 49.29
N HIS A 581 36.42 21.68 49.70
CA HIS A 581 35.67 20.42 49.74
C HIS A 581 35.27 19.99 48.31
N TRP A 582 36.22 19.38 47.58
CA TRP A 582 36.05 18.94 46.19
C TRP A 582 34.78 18.13 45.90
N PRO A 583 34.30 17.24 46.79
CA PRO A 583 33.02 16.55 46.57
C PRO A 583 31.82 17.51 46.43
N THR A 584 31.81 18.60 47.20
CA THR A 584 30.72 19.59 47.16
C THR A 584 30.77 20.42 45.88
N LEU A 585 31.98 20.80 45.44
CA LEU A 585 32.18 21.49 44.16
C LEU A 585 31.83 20.59 42.97
N GLY A 586 32.17 19.30 43.04
CA GLY A 586 31.79 18.29 42.07
C GLY A 586 30.26 18.11 41.99
N LEU A 587 29.58 18.03 43.14
CA LEU A 587 28.13 17.96 43.21
C LEU A 587 27.48 19.24 42.66
N GLY A 588 28.00 20.42 42.99
CA GLY A 588 27.54 21.71 42.46
C GLY A 588 27.68 21.77 40.93
N THR A 589 28.82 21.35 40.41
CA THR A 589 29.09 21.23 38.96
C THR A 589 28.10 20.28 38.27
N ALA A 590 27.86 19.12 38.88
CA ALA A 590 26.90 18.13 38.38
C ALA A 590 25.48 18.70 38.36
N LEU A 591 25.02 19.34 39.45
CA LEU A 591 23.71 19.97 39.54
C LEU A 591 23.56 21.10 38.52
N MET A 592 24.55 21.98 38.36
CA MET A 592 24.53 23.04 37.34
C MET A 592 24.41 22.47 35.93
N SER A 593 25.16 21.42 35.62
CA SER A 593 25.10 20.73 34.34
C SER A 593 23.73 20.10 34.11
N VAL A 594 23.16 19.45 35.14
CA VAL A 594 21.81 18.89 35.10
C VAL A 594 20.75 19.97 34.87
N PHE A 595 20.80 21.10 35.57
CA PHE A 595 19.83 22.19 35.40
C PHE A 595 19.93 22.87 34.03
N ALA A 596 21.14 23.09 33.53
CA ALA A 596 21.34 23.65 32.20
C ALA A 596 20.84 22.70 31.10
N LEU A 597 21.11 21.40 31.23
CA LEU A 597 20.61 20.38 30.30
C LEU A 597 19.11 20.12 30.50
N ALA A 598 18.55 20.32 31.69
CA ALA A 598 17.12 20.16 31.95
C ALA A 598 16.27 21.16 31.15
N ARG A 599 16.80 22.35 30.84
CA ARG A 599 16.13 23.33 29.96
C ARG A 599 15.99 22.84 28.52
N LEU A 600 16.78 21.85 28.10
CA LEU A 600 16.65 21.23 26.77
C LEU A 600 15.49 20.25 26.70
N ARG A 601 15.00 19.80 27.86
CA ARG A 601 13.87 18.89 27.95
C ARG A 601 12.59 19.70 27.88
N ILE A 602 11.80 19.46 26.84
CA ILE A 602 10.46 20.06 26.78
C ILE A 602 9.61 19.46 27.91
N PRO A 603 8.92 20.29 28.71
CA PRO A 603 8.07 19.80 29.79
C PRO A 603 7.04 18.80 29.27
N ARG A 604 6.79 17.72 30.01
CA ARG A 604 5.62 16.88 29.74
C ARG A 604 4.37 17.75 29.91
N PRO A 605 3.35 17.64 29.03
CA PRO A 605 2.02 18.07 29.42
C PRO A 605 1.69 17.38 30.75
N ARG A 606 1.27 18.15 31.76
CA ARG A 606 0.99 17.64 33.11
C ARG A 606 -0.02 16.49 32.98
N ARG A 607 0.26 15.32 33.57
CA ARG A 607 -0.72 14.22 33.69
C ARG A 607 -1.93 14.80 34.42
N GLY A 608 -3.08 14.89 33.75
CA GLY A 608 -4.29 15.50 34.30
C GLY A 608 -4.52 16.97 33.94
N ALA A 609 -3.88 17.51 32.88
CA ALA A 609 -4.44 18.66 32.18
C ALA A 609 -5.83 18.25 31.66
N ARG A 610 -6.85 18.44 32.51
CA ARG A 610 -8.25 18.27 32.12
C ARG A 610 -8.49 19.32 31.05
N VAL A 611 -8.99 18.86 29.90
CA VAL A 611 -9.61 19.77 28.96
C VAL A 611 -10.68 20.51 29.77
N ASP A 612 -10.61 21.83 29.77
CA ASP A 612 -11.60 22.63 30.47
C ASP A 612 -12.96 22.31 29.84
N ASN A 613 -13.83 21.65 30.61
CA ASN A 613 -15.14 21.26 30.14
C ASN A 613 -15.98 22.50 29.78
N GLY A 614 -15.67 23.68 30.34
CA GLY A 614 -16.27 24.95 29.94
C GLY A 614 -15.89 25.34 28.51
N TRP A 615 -14.61 25.18 28.15
CA TRP A 615 -14.12 25.45 26.80
C TRP A 615 -14.68 24.48 25.76
N VAL A 616 -14.85 23.20 26.13
CA VAL A 616 -15.55 22.20 25.29
C VAL A 616 -17.03 22.54 25.15
N GLY A 617 -17.67 23.02 26.22
CA GLY A 617 -19.08 23.44 26.20
C GLY A 617 -19.32 24.68 25.34
N GLU A 618 -18.41 25.66 25.35
CA GLU A 618 -18.48 26.84 24.47
C GLU A 618 -18.28 26.48 23.00
N LEU A 619 -17.33 25.58 22.69
CA LEU A 619 -17.07 25.12 21.32
C LEU A 619 -18.14 24.18 20.77
N ALA A 620 -18.86 23.47 21.64
CA ALA A 620 -19.96 22.59 21.23
C ALA A 620 -21.16 23.36 20.67
N GLY A 621 -21.22 24.68 20.88
CA GLY A 621 -22.34 25.52 20.45
C GLY A 621 -23.62 25.24 21.23
N PRO A 622 -24.45 26.25 21.51
CA PRO A 622 -25.75 26.04 22.13
C PRO A 622 -26.76 25.64 21.06
N GLU A 623 -26.76 24.41 20.53
CA GLU A 623 -27.89 23.93 19.72
C GLU A 623 -28.05 22.39 19.67
N GLU A 624 -29.32 21.97 19.83
CA GLU A 624 -29.93 20.65 19.58
C GLU A 624 -29.67 19.46 20.54
N ILE A 625 -30.02 19.61 21.83
CA ILE A 625 -30.41 18.46 22.68
C ILE A 625 -31.96 18.34 22.80
N SER A 626 -32.72 19.07 21.98
CA SER A 626 -34.18 18.93 21.93
C SER A 626 -34.61 17.92 20.87
N GLY A 627 -34.71 16.65 21.27
CA GLY A 627 -35.73 15.77 20.70
C GLY A 627 -35.25 14.47 20.06
N THR A 628 -34.90 13.48 20.87
CA THR A 628 -35.35 12.10 20.61
C THR A 628 -35.64 11.42 21.94
N GLY A 629 -36.93 11.32 22.27
CA GLY A 629 -37.40 10.45 23.33
C GLY A 629 -37.20 9.00 22.92
N LEU A 630 -36.31 8.30 23.62
CA LEU A 630 -36.32 6.85 23.70
C LEU A 630 -36.71 6.50 25.14
N ARG A 631 -37.95 6.01 25.27
CA ARG A 631 -38.45 5.35 26.48
C ARG A 631 -37.61 4.08 26.72
N ARG A 632 -37.46 3.82 28.02
CA ARG A 632 -36.77 2.70 28.66
C ARG A 632 -37.07 1.33 28.06
#